data_AF-A0A1F6FYW5-F1
#
_entry.id   AF-A0A1F6FYW5-F1
#
_cell.length_a   1.000
_cell.length_b   1.000
_cell.length_c   1.000
_cell.angle_alpha   90.00
_cell.angle_beta   90.00
_cell.angle_gamma   90.00
#
_symmetry.space_group_name_H-M   'P 1'
#
loop_
_entity.id
_entity.type
_entity.pdbx_description
1 polymer ?
#
loop_
_entity_poly.entity_id
_entity_poly.type
_entity_poly.pdbx_seq_one_letter_code
_entity_poly.pdbx_strand_id
1 'polypeptide(L)'
;QRTLPYLKAWYEKYKNTGLEIIGVHTPEFAFEKLQKNVQTAVNGFGITYPVILDNEYRTWNAYGNQYWPRKYLVDIDGFIVYDHIGEGGYAETEMQIQKALAERAERLGLAMPDIAVSQDVAEAGGRVRSPETYFGAWRNSNLGNGISGTRGPQTLTMSSRLQPNEFYLDGRWNFEEQYLENLSKGARIAFTYDAKDVYFVAAATAAVKIKVTRDGGEPLGTDRGADVDANGEATIHEDRLYKLIEGADYGTHTLEIEVEGVGLQAYTFTFG
;
A
#
# COMPACT_ATOMS: atom_id res chain seq x y z
N GLN A 1 -3.77 -6.41 -5.34
CA GLN A 1 -4.72 -6.72 -6.44
C GLN A 1 -4.74 -5.62 -7.51
N ARG A 2 -4.81 -4.34 -7.13
CA ARG A 2 -4.85 -3.18 -8.04
C ARG A 2 -3.62 -3.02 -8.95
N THR A 3 -2.46 -3.50 -8.52
CA THR A 3 -1.22 -3.53 -9.33
C THR A 3 -1.22 -4.61 -10.41
N LEU A 4 -2.00 -5.69 -10.25
CA LEU A 4 -1.95 -6.86 -11.15
C LEU A 4 -2.31 -6.54 -12.61
N PRO A 5 -3.33 -5.71 -12.92
CA PRO A 5 -3.63 -5.30 -14.29
C PRO A 5 -2.43 -4.69 -15.02
N TYR A 6 -1.66 -3.82 -14.35
CA TYR A 6 -0.46 -3.20 -14.90
C TYR A 6 0.64 -4.22 -15.16
N LEU A 7 0.94 -5.09 -14.19
CA LEU A 7 1.94 -6.15 -14.37
C LEU A 7 1.58 -7.09 -15.52
N LYS A 8 0.30 -7.45 -15.66
CA LYS A 8 -0.19 -8.27 -16.78
C LYS A 8 -0.02 -7.56 -18.12
N ALA A 9 -0.41 -6.29 -18.19
CA ALA A 9 -0.30 -5.49 -19.41
C ALA A 9 1.18 -5.37 -19.84
N TRP A 10 2.08 -5.05 -18.90
CA TRP A 10 3.51 -4.98 -19.18
C TRP A 10 4.10 -6.33 -19.59
N TYR A 11 3.73 -7.42 -18.91
CA TYR A 11 4.20 -8.75 -19.28
C TYR A 11 3.78 -9.11 -20.71
N GLU A 12 2.51 -8.95 -21.05
CA GLU A 12 2.03 -9.26 -22.41
C GLU A 12 2.74 -8.41 -23.47
N LYS A 13 2.95 -7.13 -23.17
CA LYS A 13 3.52 -6.14 -24.07
C LYS A 13 5.02 -6.34 -24.31
N TYR A 14 5.78 -6.70 -23.27
CA TYR A 14 7.25 -6.69 -23.31
C TYR A 14 7.92 -8.06 -23.20
N LYS A 15 7.18 -9.15 -22.93
CA LYS A 15 7.79 -10.50 -22.81
C LYS A 15 8.61 -10.91 -24.02
N ASN A 16 8.12 -10.59 -25.22
CA ASN A 16 8.82 -10.92 -26.47
C ASN A 16 9.99 -9.97 -26.79
N THR A 17 10.10 -8.86 -26.07
CA THR A 17 11.21 -7.89 -26.16
C THR A 17 12.31 -8.19 -25.13
N GLY A 18 12.04 -9.09 -24.17
CA GLY A 18 13.00 -9.57 -23.18
C GLY A 18 12.64 -9.26 -21.73
N LEU A 19 11.44 -8.74 -21.43
CA LEU A 19 10.98 -8.58 -20.05
C LEU A 19 10.51 -9.92 -19.49
N GLU A 20 11.07 -10.35 -18.36
CA GLU A 20 10.52 -11.43 -17.55
C GLU A 20 10.00 -10.84 -16.23
N ILE A 21 8.83 -11.26 -15.78
CA ILE A 21 8.29 -10.88 -14.46
C ILE A 21 8.27 -12.14 -13.60
N ILE A 22 8.76 -12.05 -12.37
CA ILE A 22 8.62 -13.12 -11.37
C ILE A 22 7.81 -12.57 -10.20
N GLY A 23 6.60 -13.11 -10.02
CA GLY A 23 5.76 -12.77 -8.87
C GLY A 23 6.22 -13.51 -7.63
N VAL A 24 6.79 -12.79 -6.66
CA VAL A 24 7.17 -13.37 -5.36
C VAL A 24 5.98 -13.25 -4.40
N HIS A 25 5.18 -14.32 -4.28
CA HIS A 25 4.08 -14.38 -3.32
C HIS A 25 4.63 -14.67 -1.93
N THR A 26 4.85 -13.62 -1.15
CA THR A 26 5.16 -13.73 0.28
C THR A 26 3.83 -13.58 1.04
N PRO A 27 3.41 -14.57 1.83
CA PRO A 27 2.08 -14.59 2.45
C PRO A 27 2.03 -13.72 3.71
N GLU A 28 1.03 -12.84 3.81
CA GLU A 28 0.73 -12.04 5.00
C GLU A 28 0.01 -12.91 6.05
N PHE A 29 -0.88 -13.79 5.61
CA PHE A 29 -1.67 -14.66 6.50
C PHE A 29 -1.37 -16.15 6.33
N ALA A 30 -1.66 -16.95 7.36
CA ALA A 30 -1.41 -18.40 7.36
C ALA A 30 -2.13 -19.14 6.21
N PHE A 31 -3.34 -18.72 5.84
CA PHE A 31 -4.08 -19.34 4.73
C PHE A 31 -3.48 -19.02 3.35
N GLU A 32 -2.67 -17.97 3.23
CA GLU A 32 -1.98 -17.59 2.01
C GLU A 32 -0.71 -18.43 1.76
N LYS A 33 -0.28 -19.22 2.76
CA LYS A 33 0.78 -20.22 2.60
C LYS A 33 0.32 -21.44 1.80
N LEU A 34 -0.99 -21.65 1.70
CA LEU A 34 -1.56 -22.81 1.02
C LEU A 34 -1.44 -22.61 -0.50
N GLN A 35 -0.57 -23.40 -1.13
CA GLN A 35 -0.33 -23.35 -2.58
C GLN A 35 -1.62 -23.38 -3.40
N LYS A 36 -2.62 -24.18 -3.00
CA LYS A 36 -3.90 -24.28 -3.70
C LYS A 36 -4.66 -22.94 -3.74
N ASN A 37 -4.62 -22.17 -2.66
CA ASN A 37 -5.29 -20.87 -2.58
C ASN A 37 -4.60 -19.87 -3.51
N VAL A 38 -3.27 -19.83 -3.48
CA VAL A 38 -2.47 -18.96 -4.34
C VAL A 38 -2.63 -19.33 -5.82
N GLN A 39 -2.60 -20.63 -6.15
CA GLN A 39 -2.84 -21.09 -7.52
C GLN A 39 -4.23 -20.70 -8.02
N THR A 40 -5.25 -20.80 -7.16
CA THR A 40 -6.61 -20.37 -7.48
C THR A 40 -6.66 -18.87 -7.78
N ALA A 41 -5.98 -18.05 -6.97
CA ALA A 41 -5.87 -16.61 -7.19
C ALA A 41 -5.09 -16.27 -8.48
N VAL A 42 -3.93 -16.91 -8.71
CA VAL A 42 -3.11 -16.74 -9.93
C VAL A 42 -3.96 -17.00 -11.18
N ASN A 43 -4.70 -18.11 -11.19
CA ASN A 43 -5.61 -18.45 -12.29
C ASN A 43 -6.76 -17.44 -12.40
N GLY A 44 -7.39 -17.09 -11.28
CA GLY A 44 -8.54 -16.18 -11.23
C GLY A 44 -8.22 -14.76 -11.71
N PHE A 45 -7.02 -14.26 -11.42
CA PHE A 45 -6.54 -12.97 -11.91
C PHE A 45 -5.95 -13.03 -13.33
N GLY A 46 -5.81 -14.23 -13.91
CA GLY A 46 -5.21 -14.44 -15.24
C GLY A 46 -3.74 -14.02 -15.28
N ILE A 47 -2.98 -14.37 -14.25
CA ILE A 47 -1.54 -14.15 -14.18
C ILE A 47 -0.84 -15.24 -15.01
N THR A 48 -0.02 -14.82 -15.98
CA THR A 48 0.67 -15.70 -16.93
C THR A 48 2.18 -15.71 -16.77
N TYR A 49 2.74 -14.79 -15.98
CA TYR A 49 4.15 -14.81 -15.58
C TYR A 49 4.38 -15.79 -14.41
N PRO A 50 5.61 -16.32 -14.23
CA PRO A 50 5.94 -17.20 -13.11
C PRO A 50 5.63 -16.59 -11.75
N VAL A 51 5.11 -17.40 -10.84
CA VAL A 51 4.85 -17.03 -9.45
C VAL A 51 5.53 -18.04 -8.52
N ILE A 52 6.34 -17.53 -7.59
CA ILE A 52 6.99 -18.34 -6.55
C ILE A 52 6.31 -18.10 -5.20
N LEU A 53 6.23 -19.14 -4.38
CA LEU A 53 5.74 -19.06 -3.01
C LEU A 53 6.91 -18.88 -2.05
N ASP A 54 6.98 -17.73 -1.40
CA ASP A 54 7.99 -17.41 -0.39
C ASP A 54 7.43 -17.57 1.04
N ASN A 55 6.90 -18.75 1.34
CA ASN A 55 6.20 -19.03 2.61
C ASN A 55 7.07 -18.87 3.86
N GLU A 56 8.40 -18.91 3.69
CA GLU A 56 9.40 -18.79 4.74
C GLU A 56 10.12 -17.43 4.72
N TYR A 57 9.65 -16.47 3.90
CA TYR A 57 10.21 -15.12 3.82
C TYR A 57 11.70 -15.09 3.42
N ARG A 58 12.22 -16.12 2.75
CA ARG A 58 13.65 -16.20 2.42
C ARG A 58 14.02 -15.17 1.36
N THR A 59 13.20 -15.06 0.32
CA THR A 59 13.41 -14.09 -0.76
C THR A 59 13.13 -12.68 -0.25
N TRP A 60 12.02 -12.51 0.47
CA TRP A 60 11.64 -11.29 1.14
C TRP A 60 12.78 -10.69 1.98
N ASN A 61 13.35 -11.50 2.88
CA ASN A 61 14.45 -11.08 3.75
C ASN A 61 15.74 -10.83 2.97
N ALA A 62 16.05 -11.67 1.96
CA ALA A 62 17.25 -11.49 1.14
C ALA A 62 17.24 -10.16 0.36
N TYR A 63 16.06 -9.69 -0.05
CA TYR A 63 15.87 -8.40 -0.70
C TYR A 63 15.72 -7.22 0.28
N GLY A 64 15.79 -7.49 1.59
CA GLY A 64 15.51 -6.49 2.63
C GLY A 64 14.13 -5.85 2.44
N ASN A 65 13.15 -6.64 2.01
CA ASN A 65 11.80 -6.14 1.78
C ASN A 65 11.04 -6.00 3.10
N GLN A 66 10.16 -4.99 3.16
CA GLN A 66 9.28 -4.72 4.30
C GLN A 66 7.87 -4.28 3.84
N TYR A 67 7.57 -4.41 2.54
CA TYR A 67 6.37 -3.82 1.95
C TYR A 67 5.71 -4.70 0.90
N TRP A 68 4.38 -4.69 0.88
CA TRP A 68 3.56 -5.17 -0.23
C TRP A 68 2.78 -4.00 -0.87
N PRO A 69 2.68 -3.92 -2.22
CA PRO A 69 3.58 -4.55 -3.17
C PRO A 69 4.94 -3.84 -3.17
N ARG A 70 6.00 -4.50 -3.63
CA ARG A 70 7.28 -3.86 -3.99
C ARG A 70 7.76 -4.44 -5.30
N LYS A 71 8.38 -3.61 -6.13
CA LYS A 71 8.84 -3.97 -7.47
C LYS A 71 10.32 -3.64 -7.56
N TYR A 72 11.14 -4.62 -7.95
CA TYR A 72 12.54 -4.42 -8.29
C TYR A 72 12.71 -4.72 -9.78
N LEU A 73 13.33 -3.81 -10.51
CA LEU A 73 13.72 -4.03 -11.90
C LEU A 73 15.19 -4.37 -11.94
N VAL A 74 15.50 -5.51 -12.55
CA VAL A 74 16.86 -6.02 -12.73
C VAL A 74 17.23 -5.88 -14.20
N ASP A 75 18.40 -5.32 -14.50
CA ASP A 75 18.91 -5.16 -15.86
C ASP A 75 19.53 -6.47 -16.41
N ILE A 76 20.08 -6.38 -17.63
CA ILE A 76 20.74 -7.52 -18.29
C ILE A 76 22.02 -7.99 -17.60
N ASP A 77 22.65 -7.14 -16.78
CA ASP A 77 23.86 -7.49 -16.02
C ASP A 77 23.54 -8.10 -14.66
N GLY A 78 22.27 -8.10 -14.25
CA GLY A 78 21.83 -8.61 -12.96
C GLY A 78 21.82 -7.57 -11.85
N PHE A 79 21.94 -6.27 -12.17
CA PHE A 79 21.85 -5.20 -11.19
C PHE A 79 20.42 -4.69 -11.03
N ILE A 80 20.03 -4.36 -9.80
CA ILE A 80 18.78 -3.66 -9.54
C ILE A 80 18.95 -2.21 -10.00
N VAL A 81 18.25 -1.84 -11.09
CA VAL A 81 18.32 -0.50 -11.70
C VAL A 81 17.11 0.37 -11.38
N TYR A 82 16.06 -0.22 -10.79
CA TYR A 82 14.92 0.50 -10.27
C TYR A 82 14.27 -0.27 -9.12
N ASP A 83 13.82 0.46 -8.11
CA ASP A 83 13.15 -0.06 -6.92
C ASP A 83 11.94 0.84 -6.64
N HIS A 84 10.78 0.22 -6.53
CA HIS A 84 9.54 0.90 -6.24
C HIS A 84 8.78 0.20 -5.14
N ILE A 85 8.67 0.90 -4.02
CA ILE A 85 7.90 0.48 -2.88
C ILE A 85 6.44 0.90 -3.10
N GLY A 86 5.49 0.00 -2.86
CA GLY A 86 4.06 0.25 -2.81
C GLY A 86 3.27 0.22 -4.11
N GLU A 87 1.98 0.48 -3.98
CA GLU A 87 1.08 0.71 -5.13
C GLU A 87 1.41 2.05 -5.83
N GLY A 88 1.22 2.09 -7.16
CA GLY A 88 1.38 3.29 -7.97
C GLY A 88 2.68 3.32 -8.77
N GLY A 89 3.07 4.55 -9.17
CA GLY A 89 4.25 4.80 -10.00
C GLY A 89 4.24 4.05 -11.33
N TYR A 90 3.08 3.76 -11.90
CA TYR A 90 2.97 2.85 -13.04
C TYR A 90 3.64 3.40 -14.30
N ALA A 91 3.38 4.65 -14.67
CA ALA A 91 4.03 5.28 -15.82
C ALA A 91 5.56 5.35 -15.65
N GLU A 92 6.02 5.70 -14.45
CA GLU A 92 7.45 5.71 -14.12
C GLU A 92 8.07 4.31 -14.22
N THR A 93 7.42 3.31 -13.64
CA THR A 93 7.87 1.91 -13.69
C THR A 93 7.96 1.42 -15.14
N GLU A 94 6.97 1.74 -15.98
CA GLU A 94 7.00 1.36 -17.40
C GLU A 94 8.14 2.07 -18.17
N MET A 95 8.41 3.35 -17.88
CA MET A 95 9.56 4.05 -18.46
C MET A 95 10.89 3.38 -18.08
N GLN A 96 11.04 2.94 -16.83
CA GLN A 96 12.25 2.23 -16.40
C GLN A 96 12.38 0.86 -17.07
N ILE A 97 11.27 0.13 -17.25
CA ILE A 97 11.24 -1.11 -18.04
C ILE A 97 11.74 -0.85 -19.46
N GLN A 98 11.22 0.18 -20.14
CA GLN A 98 11.64 0.52 -21.50
C GLN A 98 13.12 0.91 -21.57
N LYS A 99 13.62 1.65 -20.58
CA LYS A 99 15.03 2.00 -20.47
C LYS A 99 15.93 0.77 -20.35
N ALA A 100 15.58 -0.18 -19.46
CA ALA A 100 16.32 -1.43 -19.29
C ALA A 100 16.27 -2.32 -20.55
N LEU A 101 15.13 -2.35 -21.26
CA LEU A 101 14.99 -3.05 -22.53
C LEU A 101 15.82 -2.41 -23.65
N ALA A 102 15.88 -1.08 -23.70
CA ALA A 102 16.72 -0.35 -24.65
C ALA A 102 18.21 -0.61 -24.41
N GLU A 103 18.65 -0.57 -23.15
CA GLU A 103 20.03 -0.94 -22.78
C GLU A 103 20.35 -2.37 -23.22
N ARG A 104 19.45 -3.33 -22.93
CA ARG A 104 19.59 -4.71 -23.37
C ARG A 104 19.70 -4.81 -24.90
N ALA A 105 18.86 -4.08 -25.63
CA ALA A 105 18.85 -4.11 -27.09
C ALA A 105 20.17 -3.57 -27.66
N GLU A 106 20.69 -2.46 -27.12
CA GLU A 106 21.99 -1.90 -27.49
C GLU A 106 23.13 -2.91 -27.25
N ARG A 107 23.19 -3.49 -26.05
CA ARG A 107 24.24 -4.45 -25.69
C ARG A 107 24.23 -5.72 -26.54
N LEU A 108 23.05 -6.16 -26.99
CA LEU A 108 22.89 -7.37 -27.79
C LEU A 108 22.80 -7.10 -29.30
N GLY A 109 22.87 -5.83 -29.74
CA GLY A 109 22.70 -5.47 -31.15
C GLY A 109 21.30 -5.79 -31.72
N LEU A 110 20.27 -5.74 -30.87
CA LEU A 110 18.87 -6.00 -31.25
C LEU A 110 18.15 -4.69 -31.60
N ALA A 111 17.13 -4.78 -32.45
CA ALA A 111 16.24 -3.65 -32.69
C ALA A 111 15.30 -3.45 -31.49
N MET A 112 15.15 -2.21 -31.02
CA MET A 112 14.17 -1.84 -30.00
C MET A 112 12.89 -1.36 -30.72
N PRO A 113 11.75 -2.04 -30.56
CA PRO A 113 10.49 -1.58 -31.12
C PRO A 113 10.05 -0.27 -30.45
N ASP A 114 9.57 0.71 -31.22
CA ASP A 114 8.99 1.93 -30.66
C ASP A 114 7.65 1.61 -29.98
N ILE A 115 7.70 1.46 -28.66
CA ILE A 115 6.55 1.10 -27.85
C ILE A 115 6.22 2.31 -26.97
N ALA A 116 5.08 2.95 -27.22
CA ALA A 116 4.61 4.05 -26.37
C ALA A 116 4.33 3.58 -24.94
N VAL A 117 4.68 4.41 -23.94
CA VAL A 117 4.28 4.20 -22.54
C VAL A 117 2.76 4.17 -22.46
N SER A 118 2.20 3.21 -21.70
CA SER A 118 0.76 3.10 -21.54
C SER A 118 0.28 4.26 -20.67
N GLN A 119 -0.28 5.30 -21.29
CA GLN A 119 -0.93 6.38 -20.54
C GLN A 119 -2.25 5.92 -19.93
N ASP A 120 -2.89 4.92 -20.55
CA ASP A 120 -4.20 4.40 -20.17
C ASP A 120 -4.16 2.88 -20.02
N VAL A 121 -3.59 2.36 -18.93
CA VAL A 121 -4.13 1.10 -18.41
C VAL A 121 -5.43 1.49 -17.71
N ALA A 122 -6.46 1.76 -18.52
CA ALA A 122 -7.78 2.14 -18.06
C ALA A 122 -8.28 1.11 -17.04
N GLU A 123 -8.55 1.61 -15.84
CA GLU A 123 -9.50 1.11 -14.85
C GLU A 123 -9.97 -0.35 -15.03
N ALA A 124 -9.10 -1.30 -14.72
CA ALA A 124 -9.55 -2.64 -14.32
C ALA A 124 -9.64 -2.77 -12.78
N GLY A 125 -9.43 -1.68 -12.04
CA GLY A 125 -9.63 -1.57 -10.59
C GLY A 125 -10.80 -0.65 -10.33
N GLY A 126 -11.89 -1.20 -9.78
CA GLY A 126 -13.19 -0.54 -9.61
C GLY A 126 -13.18 0.73 -8.76
N ARG A 127 -14.37 1.33 -8.65
CA ARG A 127 -14.84 2.60 -8.03
C ARG A 127 -14.05 3.25 -6.86
N VAL A 128 -12.99 2.66 -6.32
CA VAL A 128 -12.04 3.22 -5.35
C VAL A 128 -11.17 4.30 -6.01
N ARG A 129 -11.29 5.54 -5.52
CA ARG A 129 -10.48 6.68 -5.96
C ARG A 129 -9.38 7.06 -4.98
N SER A 130 -9.39 6.54 -3.75
CA SER A 130 -8.29 6.76 -2.81
C SER A 130 -7.06 5.89 -3.11
N PRO A 131 -5.85 6.47 -3.11
CA PRO A 131 -4.61 5.72 -3.23
C PRO A 131 -4.25 5.06 -1.90
N GLU A 132 -3.42 4.02 -1.96
CA GLU A 132 -2.70 3.58 -0.77
C GLU A 132 -1.91 4.76 -0.17
N THR A 133 -2.11 5.01 1.13
CA THR A 133 -1.57 6.19 1.81
C THR A 133 -0.58 5.76 2.86
N TYR A 134 0.66 6.26 2.76
CA TYR A 134 1.77 5.92 3.65
C TYR A 134 2.01 6.99 4.70
N PHE A 135 2.29 6.53 5.92
CA PHE A 135 2.47 7.39 7.09
C PHE A 135 3.94 7.73 7.41
N GLY A 136 4.86 6.83 7.08
CA GLY A 136 6.30 7.00 7.33
C GLY A 136 6.93 8.16 6.55
N ALA A 137 8.00 8.73 7.11
CA ALA A 137 8.71 9.88 6.57
C ALA A 137 9.20 9.70 5.14
N TRP A 138 9.50 8.47 4.69
CA TRP A 138 9.95 8.26 3.31
C TRP A 138 8.86 8.47 2.26
N ARG A 139 7.58 8.37 2.63
CA ARG A 139 6.46 8.28 1.67
C ARG A 139 5.21 9.06 2.07
N ASN A 140 5.29 9.88 3.12
CA ASN A 140 4.17 10.68 3.60
C ASN A 140 3.93 11.97 2.80
N SER A 141 3.99 11.90 1.46
CA SER A 141 3.68 13.04 0.59
C SER A 141 2.26 13.58 0.78
N ASN A 142 1.36 12.75 1.33
CA ASN A 142 -0.04 13.04 1.59
C ASN A 142 -0.30 13.56 3.02
N LEU A 143 0.75 13.93 3.78
CA LEU A 143 0.60 14.58 5.07
C LEU A 143 0.06 16.00 4.90
N GLY A 144 -1.19 16.23 5.30
CA GLY A 144 -1.89 17.51 5.15
C GLY A 144 -1.53 18.56 6.21
N ASN A 145 -0.89 18.18 7.31
CA ASN A 145 -0.37 19.10 8.33
C ASN A 145 0.97 18.65 8.92
N GLY A 146 1.96 19.56 8.95
CA GLY A 146 3.31 19.28 9.45
C GLY A 146 4.35 19.36 8.34
N ILE A 147 5.47 18.66 8.54
CA ILE A 147 6.59 18.63 7.59
C ILE A 147 6.73 17.19 7.06
N SER A 148 6.34 16.96 5.81
CA SER A 148 6.54 15.67 5.13
C SER A 148 8.03 15.41 4.86
N GLY A 149 8.39 14.16 4.57
CA GLY A 149 9.78 13.80 4.24
C GLY A 149 10.76 13.80 5.43
N THR A 150 10.30 14.17 6.63
CA THR A 150 11.18 14.45 7.78
C THR A 150 10.96 13.46 8.91
N ARG A 151 12.05 12.84 9.38
CA ARG A 151 12.05 11.95 10.54
C ARG A 151 12.04 12.73 11.86
N GLY A 152 11.56 12.07 12.91
CA GLY A 152 11.57 12.56 14.28
C GLY A 152 10.23 13.13 14.76
N PRO A 153 10.20 13.69 15.98
CA PRO A 153 8.96 14.09 16.62
C PRO A 153 8.41 15.39 16.05
N GLN A 154 7.10 15.40 15.76
CA GLN A 154 6.33 16.60 15.43
C GLN A 154 5.12 16.69 16.36
N THR A 155 4.77 17.91 16.77
CA THR A 155 3.51 18.18 17.46
C THR A 155 2.58 18.86 16.46
N LEU A 156 1.42 18.25 16.24
CA LEU A 156 0.49 18.60 15.18
C LEU A 156 -0.87 18.96 15.78
N THR A 157 -1.61 19.80 15.06
CA THR A 157 -2.95 20.23 15.45
C THR A 157 -3.87 19.97 14.28
N MET A 158 -5.02 19.35 14.55
CA MET A 158 -5.98 18.98 13.52
C MET A 158 -6.40 20.20 12.69
N SER A 159 -6.36 20.05 11.36
CA SER A 159 -6.89 21.06 10.45
C SER A 159 -8.42 21.07 10.49
N SER A 160 -9.03 22.25 10.40
CA SER A 160 -10.48 22.39 10.20
C SER A 160 -10.92 22.12 8.76
N ARG A 161 -9.96 21.98 7.83
CA ARG A 161 -10.20 21.66 6.41
C ARG A 161 -9.36 20.45 6.04
N LEU A 162 -10.04 19.35 5.74
CA LEU A 162 -9.43 18.11 5.30
C LEU A 162 -9.57 18.02 3.78
N GLN A 163 -8.45 17.82 3.08
CA GLN A 163 -8.47 17.54 1.64
C GLN A 163 -8.64 16.03 1.40
N PRO A 164 -9.33 15.63 0.31
CA PRO A 164 -9.37 14.24 -0.12
C PRO A 164 -7.97 13.68 -0.34
N ASN A 165 -7.76 12.42 0.04
CA ASN A 165 -6.49 11.69 -0.12
C ASN A 165 -5.30 12.29 0.62
N GLU A 166 -5.55 13.09 1.67
CA GLU A 166 -4.55 13.54 2.62
C GLU A 166 -4.91 13.09 4.03
N PHE A 167 -3.89 12.77 4.83
CA PHE A 167 -4.07 12.49 6.25
C PHE A 167 -3.65 13.67 7.10
N TYR A 168 -4.40 13.89 8.17
CA TYR A 168 -4.17 14.96 9.13
C TYR A 168 -4.06 14.37 10.54
N LEU A 169 -3.19 14.98 11.34
CA LEU A 169 -2.86 14.47 12.67
C LEU A 169 -3.13 15.51 13.76
N ASP A 170 -3.52 15.04 14.93
CA ASP A 170 -3.56 15.81 16.17
C ASP A 170 -2.72 15.12 17.25
N GLY A 171 -2.01 15.90 18.06
CA GLY A 171 -1.15 15.40 19.12
C GLY A 171 0.32 15.30 18.69
N ARG A 172 1.11 14.56 19.49
CA ARG A 172 2.55 14.40 19.27
C ARG A 172 2.83 13.05 18.63
N TRP A 173 3.55 13.07 17.52
CA TRP A 173 3.86 11.90 16.70
C TRP A 173 5.35 11.84 16.39
N ASN A 174 5.93 10.65 16.40
CA ASN A 174 7.30 10.40 15.92
C ASN A 174 7.24 9.82 14.52
N PHE A 175 7.80 10.51 13.54
CA PHE A 175 7.90 9.99 12.18
C PHE A 175 9.17 9.16 12.06
N GLU A 176 9.02 7.85 11.89
CA GLU A 176 10.11 6.98 11.46
C GLU A 176 10.12 6.86 9.94
N GLU A 177 11.07 6.11 9.39
CA GLU A 177 11.22 5.92 7.95
C GLU A 177 9.95 5.35 7.31
N GLN A 178 9.35 4.35 7.97
CA GLN A 178 8.33 3.48 7.39
C GLN A 178 6.93 3.66 7.99
N TYR A 179 6.88 4.07 9.26
CA TYR A 179 5.66 4.30 10.01
C TYR A 179 5.74 5.62 10.75
N LEU A 180 4.60 6.06 11.28
CA LEU A 180 4.57 7.08 12.33
C LEU A 180 4.04 6.47 13.62
N GLU A 181 4.57 6.92 14.75
CA GLU A 181 4.20 6.42 16.08
C GLU A 181 3.60 7.52 16.95
N ASN A 182 2.49 7.22 17.63
CA ASN A 182 1.86 8.20 18.51
C ASN A 182 2.59 8.29 19.87
N LEU A 183 3.05 9.49 20.23
CA LEU A 183 3.75 9.77 21.49
C LEU A 183 2.85 10.35 22.58
N SER A 184 1.62 10.73 22.24
CA SER A 184 0.65 11.28 23.18
C SER A 184 -0.67 10.50 23.16
N LYS A 185 -1.24 10.31 24.36
CA LYS A 185 -2.61 9.81 24.53
C LYS A 185 -3.63 10.77 23.92
N GLY A 186 -4.67 10.22 23.30
CA GLY A 186 -5.72 10.98 22.62
C GLY A 186 -5.28 11.55 21.28
N ALA A 187 -4.13 11.13 20.75
CA ALA A 187 -3.67 11.52 19.42
C ALA A 187 -4.67 11.04 18.36
N ARG A 188 -4.83 11.81 17.28
CA ARG A 188 -5.86 11.53 16.27
C ARG A 188 -5.29 11.49 14.86
N ILE A 189 -5.91 10.68 14.03
CA ILE A 189 -5.69 10.60 12.59
C ILE A 189 -7.03 10.88 11.91
N ALA A 190 -7.06 11.76 10.91
CA ALA A 190 -8.21 11.96 10.03
C ALA A 190 -7.81 11.79 8.57
N PHE A 191 -8.64 11.16 7.76
CA PHE A 191 -8.41 10.96 6.33
C PHE A 191 -9.73 10.96 5.55
N THR A 192 -9.83 11.81 4.53
CA THR A 192 -11.00 11.82 3.63
C THR A 192 -10.74 10.89 2.45
N TYR A 193 -11.46 9.78 2.39
CA TYR A 193 -11.33 8.74 1.37
C TYR A 193 -12.52 8.69 0.41
N ASP A 194 -12.31 8.09 -0.77
CA ASP A 194 -13.34 7.73 -1.75
C ASP A 194 -13.17 6.26 -2.12
N ALA A 195 -13.93 5.41 -1.40
CA ALA A 195 -13.89 3.95 -1.45
C ALA A 195 -15.12 3.38 -0.73
N LYS A 196 -15.23 2.05 -0.66
CA LYS A 196 -16.25 1.35 0.13
C LYS A 196 -15.66 0.81 1.45
N ASP A 197 -14.50 0.17 1.36
CA ASP A 197 -13.80 -0.46 2.48
C ASP A 197 -12.53 0.31 2.87
N VAL A 198 -12.20 0.30 4.15
CA VAL A 198 -10.94 0.88 4.67
C VAL A 198 -10.20 -0.15 5.49
N TYR A 199 -8.93 -0.32 5.15
CA TYR A 199 -8.00 -1.18 5.86
C TYR A 199 -6.80 -0.38 6.36
N PHE A 200 -6.28 -0.78 7.52
CA PHE A 200 -5.22 -0.08 8.23
C PHE A 200 -4.11 -1.06 8.57
N VAL A 201 -2.92 -0.87 8.00
CA VAL A 201 -1.74 -1.64 8.39
C VAL A 201 -1.09 -0.92 9.56
N ALA A 202 -1.09 -1.60 10.71
CA ALA A 202 -0.65 -1.02 11.96
C ALA A 202 -0.03 -2.08 12.87
N ALA A 203 0.72 -1.63 13.86
CA ALA A 203 1.28 -2.47 14.92
C ALA A 203 1.31 -1.69 16.25
N ALA A 204 1.48 -2.41 17.35
CA ALA A 204 1.83 -1.79 18.64
C ALA A 204 2.55 -2.81 19.53
N THR A 205 3.71 -2.43 20.09
CA THR A 205 4.47 -3.33 20.98
C THR A 205 3.67 -3.71 22.23
N ALA A 206 2.98 -2.74 22.82
CA ALA A 206 1.96 -2.96 23.82
C ALA A 206 0.60 -2.69 23.18
N ALA A 207 -0.37 -3.58 23.39
CA ALA A 207 -1.68 -3.45 22.78
C ALA A 207 -2.31 -2.08 23.10
N VAL A 208 -2.75 -1.38 22.06
CA VAL A 208 -3.35 -0.04 22.15
C VAL A 208 -4.75 -0.06 21.57
N LYS A 209 -5.69 0.56 22.29
CA LYS A 209 -7.05 0.75 21.80
C LYS A 209 -7.11 1.99 20.92
N ILE A 210 -7.83 1.85 19.81
CA ILE A 210 -8.23 2.95 18.96
C ILE A 210 -9.76 3.00 18.90
N LYS A 211 -10.30 4.21 18.82
CA LYS A 211 -11.70 4.46 18.49
C LYS A 211 -11.79 4.94 17.05
N VAL A 212 -12.67 4.32 16.28
CA VAL A 212 -12.87 4.55 14.84
C VAL A 212 -14.27 5.11 14.63
N THR A 213 -14.34 6.27 13.99
CA THR A 213 -15.58 6.93 13.62
C THR A 213 -15.52 7.42 12.18
N ARG A 214 -16.65 7.91 11.68
CA ARG A 214 -16.74 8.46 10.33
C ARG A 214 -17.53 9.77 10.32
N ASP A 215 -17.27 10.63 9.35
CA ASP A 215 -18.09 11.78 8.96
C ASP A 215 -18.46 12.72 10.13
N GLY A 216 -17.46 13.11 10.94
CA GLY A 216 -17.66 14.03 12.06
C GLY A 216 -17.88 13.33 13.40
N GLY A 217 -17.42 12.10 13.55
CA GLY A 217 -17.52 11.34 14.80
C GLY A 217 -18.72 10.39 14.90
N GLU A 218 -19.43 10.16 13.80
CA GLU A 218 -20.56 9.23 13.78
C GLU A 218 -20.07 7.77 13.95
N PRO A 219 -20.80 6.94 14.72
CA PRO A 219 -20.50 5.53 14.84
C PRO A 219 -20.62 4.80 13.51
N LEU A 220 -19.76 3.81 13.27
CA LEU A 220 -19.77 3.03 12.02
C LEU A 220 -21.03 2.17 11.84
N GLY A 221 -21.71 1.79 12.93
CA GLY A 221 -22.91 0.97 12.90
C GLY A 221 -22.68 -0.37 12.18
N THR A 222 -23.42 -0.62 11.11
CA THR A 222 -23.28 -1.83 10.27
C THR A 222 -22.07 -1.80 9.35
N ASP A 223 -21.49 -0.62 9.09
CA ASP A 223 -20.32 -0.45 8.20
C ASP A 223 -19.00 -0.78 8.92
N ARG A 224 -19.05 -1.23 10.17
CA ARG A 224 -17.83 -1.61 10.91
C ARG A 224 -17.15 -2.80 10.25
N GLY A 225 -15.84 -2.71 10.07
CA GLY A 225 -15.03 -3.82 9.61
C GLY A 225 -14.90 -4.91 10.66
N ALA A 226 -14.36 -6.07 10.25
CA ALA A 226 -14.25 -7.25 11.11
C ALA A 226 -13.38 -7.04 12.37
N ASP A 227 -12.48 -6.06 12.36
CA ASP A 227 -11.58 -5.76 13.48
C ASP A 227 -12.12 -4.66 14.41
N VAL A 228 -13.31 -4.11 14.13
CA VAL A 228 -13.96 -3.07 14.93
C VAL A 228 -15.20 -3.61 15.63
N ASP A 229 -15.26 -3.40 16.94
CA ASP A 229 -16.36 -3.86 17.78
C ASP A 229 -17.62 -2.99 17.63
N ALA A 230 -18.69 -3.33 18.36
CA ALA A 230 -19.96 -2.62 18.29
C ALA A 230 -19.90 -1.16 18.81
N ASN A 231 -18.86 -0.81 19.56
CA ASN A 231 -18.64 0.53 20.10
C ASN A 231 -17.74 1.39 19.19
N GLY A 232 -17.27 0.83 18.07
CA GLY A 232 -16.30 1.48 17.20
C GLY A 232 -14.86 1.34 17.72
N GLU A 233 -14.58 0.41 18.63
CA GLU A 233 -13.22 0.21 19.15
C GLU A 233 -12.51 -0.93 18.42
N ALA A 234 -11.20 -0.75 18.17
CA ALA A 234 -10.30 -1.81 17.73
C ALA A 234 -9.08 -1.86 18.66
N THR A 235 -8.51 -3.05 18.84
CA THR A 235 -7.27 -3.24 19.59
C THR A 235 -6.15 -3.56 18.62
N ILE A 236 -5.14 -2.69 18.55
CA ILE A 236 -3.97 -2.85 17.69
C ILE A 236 -2.84 -3.46 18.52
N HIS A 237 -2.18 -4.49 18.00
CA HIS A 237 -1.05 -5.15 18.63
C HIS A 237 -0.12 -5.76 17.58
N GLU A 238 -0.57 -6.82 16.90
CA GLU A 238 0.23 -7.49 15.88
C GLU A 238 0.44 -6.61 14.65
N ASP A 239 1.60 -6.75 14.00
CA ASP A 239 1.88 -6.15 12.70
C ASP A 239 1.08 -6.90 11.63
N ARG A 240 -0.05 -6.31 11.24
CA ARG A 240 -0.96 -6.86 10.22
C ARG A 240 -1.88 -5.78 9.66
N LEU A 241 -2.62 -6.15 8.63
CA LEU A 241 -3.78 -5.40 8.17
C LEU A 241 -5.01 -5.60 9.08
N TYR A 242 -5.62 -4.48 9.48
CA TYR A 242 -6.86 -4.39 10.23
C TYR A 242 -7.97 -3.84 9.32
N LYS A 243 -9.09 -4.56 9.19
CA LYS A 243 -10.27 -4.10 8.46
C LYS A 243 -11.11 -3.20 9.36
N LEU A 244 -10.99 -1.90 9.17
CA LEU A 244 -11.67 -0.90 10.01
C LEU A 244 -13.11 -0.63 9.54
N ILE A 245 -13.31 -0.54 8.23
CA ILE A 245 -14.61 -0.24 7.63
C ILE A 245 -14.92 -1.26 6.54
N GLU A 246 -16.16 -1.76 6.54
CA GLU A 246 -16.78 -2.55 5.50
C GLU A 246 -18.08 -1.85 5.07
N GLY A 247 -17.96 -0.90 4.16
CA GLY A 247 -19.10 -0.08 3.73
C GLY A 247 -20.10 -0.85 2.88
N ALA A 248 -21.37 -0.46 2.96
CA ALA A 248 -22.41 -0.98 2.08
C ALA A 248 -22.22 -0.56 0.61
N ASP A 249 -21.82 0.68 0.38
CA ASP A 249 -21.67 1.29 -0.94
C ASP A 249 -20.38 2.13 -1.04
N TYR A 250 -19.95 2.41 -2.27
CA TYR A 250 -18.85 3.33 -2.54
C TYR A 250 -19.28 4.77 -2.28
N GLY A 251 -18.42 5.55 -1.62
CA GLY A 251 -18.68 6.95 -1.36
C GLY A 251 -17.46 7.70 -0.86
N THR A 252 -17.59 9.02 -0.82
CA THR A 252 -16.60 9.89 -0.17
C THR A 252 -16.96 10.06 1.30
N HIS A 253 -16.04 9.71 2.18
CA HIS A 253 -16.23 9.77 3.63
C HIS A 253 -14.97 10.27 4.33
N THR A 254 -15.12 10.75 5.55
CA THR A 254 -13.97 11.07 6.41
C THR A 254 -13.84 10.03 7.50
N LEU A 255 -12.74 9.29 7.51
CA LEU A 255 -12.34 8.43 8.61
C LEU A 255 -11.71 9.27 9.71
N GLU A 256 -12.10 9.05 10.96
CA GLU A 256 -11.38 9.55 12.12
C GLU A 256 -11.00 8.41 13.07
N ILE A 257 -9.75 8.44 13.54
CA ILE A 257 -9.21 7.51 14.53
C ILE A 257 -8.70 8.31 15.73
N GLU A 258 -9.11 7.94 16.93
CA GLU A 258 -8.55 8.43 18.19
C GLU A 258 -7.79 7.31 18.91
N VAL A 259 -6.55 7.56 19.31
CA VAL A 259 -5.69 6.59 19.98
C VAL A 259 -5.76 6.79 21.49
N GLU A 260 -6.30 5.81 22.23
CA GLU A 260 -6.50 5.94 23.68
C GLU A 260 -5.19 5.87 24.50
N GLY A 261 -4.13 5.32 23.91
CA GLY A 261 -2.82 5.11 24.54
C GLY A 261 -1.68 5.76 23.74
N VAL A 262 -0.50 5.16 23.82
CA VAL A 262 0.70 5.54 23.05
C VAL A 262 1.31 4.29 22.40
N GLY A 263 2.17 4.47 21.41
CA GLY A 263 2.89 3.38 20.76
C GLY A 263 2.15 2.68 19.62
N LEU A 264 1.05 3.26 19.12
CA LEU A 264 0.47 2.87 17.84
C LEU A 264 1.46 3.22 16.73
N GLN A 265 1.89 2.22 15.97
CA GLN A 265 2.70 2.37 14.76
C GLN A 265 1.79 2.24 13.54
N ALA A 266 1.56 3.35 12.84
CA ALA A 266 0.72 3.43 11.65
C ALA A 266 1.60 3.35 10.38
N TYR A 267 1.38 2.35 9.53
CA TYR A 267 2.15 2.14 8.31
C TYR A 267 1.42 2.68 7.08
N THR A 268 0.22 2.14 6.80
CA THR A 268 -0.59 2.54 5.65
C THR A 268 -2.09 2.47 5.88
N PHE A 269 -2.82 3.28 5.10
CA PHE A 269 -4.20 2.97 4.74
C PHE A 269 -4.27 2.37 3.34
N THR A 270 -5.11 1.35 3.18
CA THR A 270 -5.52 0.81 1.87
C THR A 270 -7.04 0.78 1.77
N PHE A 271 -7.55 0.70 0.54
CA PHE A 271 -8.95 0.95 0.23
C PHE A 271 -9.51 -0.10 -0.74
N GLY A 272 -10.79 -0.46 -0.56
CA GLY A 272 -11.51 -1.47 -1.33
C GLY A 272 -12.91 -1.05 -1.74
#